data_AF-A0A2M7F292-F1
#
_entry.id   AF-A0A2M7F292-F1
#
_cell.length_a   1.000
_cell.length_b   1.000
_cell.length_c   1.000
_cell.angle_alpha   90.00
_cell.angle_beta   90.00
_cell.angle_gamma   90.00
#
_symmetry.space_group_name_H-M   'P 1'
#
loop_
_entity.id
_entity.type
_entity.pdbx_description
1 polymer ?
#
loop_
_entity_poly.entity_id
_entity_poly.type
_entity_poly.pdbx_seq_one_letter_code
_entity_poly.pdbx_strand_id
1 'polypeptide(L)'
;MEQTIEERPATFGLVGFLLGIASLVVILIQLSVFFEPQEKRSGSVIGEIAADIKQSAARALAGESAPEPTPPPRDYSRFITIAALCVAGLAVVLGATGLYRNEPHRLSYMAVGVGVSAFVMQYVFWLAILICGVALLISIIENLDSIFS
;
A
#
# COMPACT_ATOMS: atom_id res chain seq x y z
N MET A 1 -21.88 -20.92 -46.24
CA MET A 1 -21.07 -21.60 -45.22
C MET A 1 -21.06 -20.71 -44.00
N GLU A 2 -21.97 -20.94 -43.06
CA GLU A 2 -21.99 -20.28 -41.77
C GLU A 2 -20.77 -20.78 -40.98
N GLN A 3 -19.75 -19.94 -40.85
CA GLN A 3 -18.68 -20.18 -39.91
C GLN A 3 -19.22 -19.82 -38.53
N THR A 4 -19.84 -20.79 -37.86
CA THR A 4 -20.03 -20.73 -36.41
C THR A 4 -18.65 -20.71 -35.78
N ILE A 5 -18.15 -19.52 -35.43
CA ILE A 5 -16.99 -19.40 -34.56
C ILE A 5 -17.40 -20.05 -33.25
N GLU A 6 -16.88 -21.24 -33.00
CA GLU A 6 -16.95 -21.87 -31.70
C GLU A 6 -16.09 -21.02 -30.76
N GLU A 7 -16.69 -19.96 -30.21
CA GLU A 7 -16.06 -19.11 -29.21
C GLU A 7 -15.79 -19.97 -27.98
N ARG A 8 -14.55 -20.45 -27.88
CA ARG A 8 -14.08 -21.15 -26.70
C ARG A 8 -14.24 -20.19 -25.51
N PRO A 9 -14.98 -20.57 -24.45
CA PRO A 9 -15.31 -19.66 -23.37
C PRO A 9 -14.02 -19.20 -22.66
N ALA A 10 -13.83 -17.89 -22.56
CA ALA A 10 -12.63 -17.25 -22.01
C ALA A 10 -12.63 -17.18 -20.48
N THR A 11 -12.94 -18.30 -19.83
CA THR A 11 -13.19 -18.33 -18.38
C THR A 11 -11.95 -17.96 -17.56
N PHE A 12 -10.76 -18.34 -18.01
CA PHE A 12 -9.52 -18.04 -17.28
C PHE A 12 -9.10 -16.57 -17.46
N GLY A 13 -9.21 -16.03 -18.67
CA GLY A 13 -9.00 -14.61 -18.92
C GLY A 13 -9.95 -13.71 -18.13
N LEU A 14 -11.23 -14.11 -18.00
CA LEU A 14 -12.25 -13.32 -17.30
C LEU A 14 -12.03 -13.33 -15.79
N VAL A 15 -11.72 -14.49 -15.21
CA VAL A 15 -11.41 -14.60 -13.78
C VAL A 15 -10.13 -13.84 -13.43
N GLY A 16 -9.09 -13.95 -14.26
CA GLY A 16 -7.85 -13.18 -14.07
C GLY A 16 -8.08 -11.67 -14.16
N PHE A 17 -8.89 -11.21 -15.10
CA PHE A 17 -9.24 -9.79 -15.23
C PHE A 17 -10.01 -9.26 -14.03
N LEU A 18 -11.02 -10.00 -13.55
CA LEU A 18 -11.80 -9.62 -12.37
C LEU A 18 -10.92 -9.56 -11.10
N LEU A 19 -10.02 -10.53 -10.92
CA LEU A 19 -9.05 -10.53 -9.82
C LEU A 19 -8.10 -9.32 -9.92
N GLY A 20 -7.65 -8.99 -11.13
CA GLY A 20 -6.80 -7.82 -11.37
C GLY A 20 -7.51 -6.51 -11.01
N ILE A 21 -8.75 -6.33 -11.46
CA ILE A 21 -9.57 -5.15 -11.11
C ILE A 21 -9.79 -5.10 -9.60
N ALA A 22 -10.19 -6.22 -8.98
CA ALA A 22 -10.43 -6.26 -7.54
C ALA A 22 -9.18 -5.85 -6.75
N SER A 23 -8.01 -6.37 -7.14
CA SER A 23 -6.74 -5.97 -6.54
C SER A 23 -6.43 -4.49 -6.73
N LEU A 24 -6.66 -3.96 -7.93
CA LEU A 24 -6.41 -2.54 -8.22
C LEU A 24 -7.31 -1.65 -7.37
N VAL A 25 -8.60 -2.00 -7.23
CA VAL A 25 -9.55 -1.28 -6.38
C VAL A 25 -9.11 -1.31 -4.92
N VAL A 26 -8.66 -2.45 -4.39
CA VAL A 26 -8.15 -2.54 -3.01
C VAL A 26 -6.94 -1.62 -2.81
N ILE A 27 -6.00 -1.59 -3.76
CA ILE A 27 -4.83 -0.70 -3.69
C ILE A 27 -5.27 0.78 -3.72
N LEU A 28 -6.23 1.14 -4.56
CA LEU A 28 -6.78 2.50 -4.61
C LEU A 28 -7.50 2.89 -3.32
N ILE A 29 -8.25 1.99 -2.69
CA ILE A 29 -8.88 2.26 -1.39
C ILE A 29 -7.81 2.51 -0.33
N GLN A 30 -6.76 1.69 -0.28
CA GLN A 30 -5.66 1.90 0.69
C GLN A 30 -4.91 3.20 0.45
N LEU A 31 -4.75 3.60 -0.81
CA LEU A 31 -4.22 4.90 -1.17
C LEU A 31 -5.08 6.02 -0.58
N SER A 32 -6.40 5.95 -0.71
CA SER A 32 -7.33 6.92 -0.13
C SER A 32 -7.23 6.99 1.40
N VAL A 33 -7.15 5.84 2.08
CA VAL A 33 -6.98 5.77 3.55
C VAL A 33 -5.68 6.45 4.00
N PHE A 34 -4.62 6.40 3.17
CA PHE A 34 -3.36 7.09 3.48
C PHE A 34 -3.49 8.62 3.47
N PHE A 35 -4.41 9.16 2.67
CA PHE A 35 -4.69 10.60 2.60
C PHE A 35 -5.77 11.06 3.58
N GLU A 36 -6.46 10.14 4.28
CA GLU A 36 -7.40 10.53 5.33
C GLU A 36 -6.63 11.16 6.50
N PRO A 37 -7.03 12.36 6.98
CA PRO A 37 -6.41 12.99 8.13
C PRO A 37 -6.52 12.04 9.33
N GLN A 38 -5.40 11.47 9.75
CA GLN A 38 -5.33 10.74 11.01
C GLN A 38 -5.70 11.74 12.11
N GLU A 39 -6.92 11.63 12.66
CA GLU A 39 -7.48 12.56 13.66
C GLU A 39 -6.59 12.69 14.92
N LYS A 40 -5.66 11.75 15.11
CA LYS A 40 -4.54 11.86 16.04
C LYS A 40 -3.49 12.84 15.49
N ARG A 41 -3.75 14.13 15.66
CA ARG A 41 -2.82 15.24 15.42
C ARG A 41 -1.40 14.83 15.83
N SER A 42 -0.48 14.70 14.86
CA SER A 42 0.93 14.35 15.11
C SER A 42 1.59 15.21 16.20
N GLY A 43 1.15 16.47 16.38
CA GLY A 43 1.60 17.32 17.48
C GLY A 43 1.18 16.85 18.89
N SER A 44 -0.01 16.26 19.04
CA SER A 44 -0.46 15.67 20.31
C SER A 44 0.32 14.40 20.63
N VAL A 45 0.57 13.56 19.62
CA VAL A 45 1.31 12.31 19.79
C VAL A 45 2.78 12.59 20.12
N ILE A 46 3.41 13.55 19.45
CA ILE A 46 4.79 13.95 19.76
C ILE A 46 4.89 14.58 21.16
N GLY A 47 3.92 15.41 21.55
CA GLY A 47 3.86 15.98 22.90
C GLY A 47 3.64 14.93 23.99
N GLU A 48 2.80 13.93 23.72
CA GLU A 48 2.54 12.80 24.61
C GLU A 48 3.77 11.90 24.74
N ILE A 49 4.48 11.62 23.63
CA ILE A 49 5.76 10.90 23.65
C ILE A 49 6.83 11.70 24.41
N ALA A 50 6.93 13.02 24.22
CA ALA A 50 7.89 13.85 24.95
C ALA A 50 7.60 13.91 26.45
N ALA A 51 6.32 13.99 26.82
CA ALA A 51 5.88 13.93 28.22
C ALA A 51 6.20 12.55 28.84
N ASP A 52 5.95 11.47 28.09
CA ASP A 52 6.22 10.11 28.56
C ASP A 52 7.72 9.83 28.68
N ILE A 53 8.56 10.37 27.78
CA ILE A 53 10.03 10.33 27.91
C ILE A 53 10.49 11.09 29.16
N LYS A 54 9.98 12.31 29.40
CA LYS A 54 10.31 13.09 30.60
C LYS A 54 9.90 12.35 31.87
N GLN A 55 8.70 11.76 31.88
CA GLN A 55 8.18 11.05 33.03
C GLN A 55 8.89 9.71 33.25
N SER A 56 9.30 9.04 32.18
CA SER A 56 10.11 7.81 32.24
C SER A 56 11.53 8.11 32.74
N ALA A 57 12.13 9.22 32.31
CA ALA A 57 13.43 9.68 32.81
C ALA A 57 13.36 10.06 34.30
N ALA A 58 12.29 10.75 34.73
CA ALA A 58 12.07 11.08 36.14
C ALA A 58 11.88 9.83 37.01
N ARG A 59 11.16 8.82 36.52
CA ARG A 59 10.95 7.53 37.22
C ARG A 59 12.21 6.67 37.27
N ALA A 60 13.00 6.66 36.19
CA ALA A 60 14.30 5.99 36.16
C ALA A 60 15.29 6.62 37.15
N LEU A 61 15.28 7.95 37.28
CA LEU A 61 16.06 8.67 38.29
C LEU A 61 15.56 8.41 39.73
N ALA A 62 14.26 8.12 39.89
CA ALA A 62 13.64 7.75 41.17
C ALA A 62 13.78 6.26 41.52
N GLY A 63 14.30 5.42 40.63
CA GLY A 63 14.49 3.98 40.84
C GLY A 63 13.20 3.14 40.72
N GLU A 64 12.12 3.69 40.15
CA GLU A 64 10.88 2.95 39.91
C GLU A 64 10.99 2.04 38.68
N SER A 65 10.33 0.88 38.70
CA SER A 65 10.33 -0.08 37.60
C SER A 65 9.61 0.47 36.37
N ALA A 66 10.18 0.25 35.19
CA ALA A 66 9.62 0.69 33.92
C ALA A 66 8.21 0.09 33.68
N PRO A 67 7.27 0.84 33.08
CA PRO A 67 5.95 0.32 32.73
C PRO A 67 6.04 -0.88 31.78
N GLU A 68 5.11 -1.83 31.91
CA GLU A 68 5.03 -2.97 30.98
C GLU A 68 4.83 -2.49 29.53
N PRO A 69 5.57 -3.06 28.56
CA PRO A 69 5.42 -2.69 27.15
C PRO A 69 3.98 -2.93 26.70
N THR A 70 3.30 -1.87 26.27
CA THR A 70 2.02 -2.02 25.60
C THR A 70 2.24 -2.77 24.28
N PRO A 71 1.43 -3.79 23.95
CA PRO A 71 1.60 -4.54 22.73
C PRO A 71 1.44 -3.59 21.52
N PRO A 72 2.34 -3.67 20.53
CA PRO A 72 2.28 -2.77 19.39
C PRO A 72 0.93 -2.94 18.67
N PRO A 73 0.29 -1.83 18.26
CA PRO A 73 -0.95 -1.90 17.49
C PRO A 73 -0.72 -2.73 16.23
N ARG A 74 -1.62 -3.69 15.98
CA ARG A 74 -1.50 -4.61 14.86
C ARG A 74 -1.74 -3.86 13.55
N ASP A 75 -0.74 -3.85 12.67
CA ASP A 75 -0.81 -3.17 11.36
C ASP A 75 -1.64 -3.99 10.36
N TYR A 76 -2.96 -3.82 10.42
CA TYR A 76 -3.89 -4.47 9.48
C TYR A 76 -3.69 -3.99 8.04
N SER A 77 -3.30 -2.73 7.83
CA SER A 77 -3.02 -2.14 6.51
C SER A 77 -1.89 -2.88 5.77
N ARG A 78 -0.81 -3.23 6.47
CA ARG A 78 0.31 -3.97 5.89
C ARG A 78 -0.12 -5.36 5.41
N PHE A 79 -0.94 -6.04 6.21
CA PHE A 79 -1.46 -7.37 5.87
C PHE A 79 -2.37 -7.32 4.63
N ILE A 80 -3.27 -6.34 4.57
CA ILE A 80 -4.18 -6.13 3.42
C ILE A 80 -3.38 -5.83 2.15
N THR A 81 -2.32 -5.01 2.25
CA THR A 81 -1.44 -4.70 1.12
C THR A 81 -0.78 -5.96 0.54
N ILE A 82 -0.23 -6.81 1.41
CA ILE A 82 0.43 -8.05 0.97
C ILE A 82 -0.58 -8.98 0.30
N ALA A 83 -1.76 -9.14 0.90
CA ALA A 83 -2.84 -9.95 0.33
C ALA A 83 -3.27 -9.42 -1.05
N ALA A 84 -3.42 -8.11 -1.21
CA ALA A 84 -3.75 -7.49 -2.50
C ALA A 84 -2.66 -7.77 -3.56
N LEU A 85 -1.38 -7.61 -3.22
CA LEU A 85 -0.28 -7.91 -4.14
C LEU A 85 -0.23 -9.39 -4.55
N CYS A 86 -0.53 -10.31 -3.63
CA CYS A 86 -0.67 -11.73 -3.96
C CYS A 86 -1.82 -11.96 -4.97
N VAL A 87 -2.97 -11.29 -4.77
CA VAL A 87 -4.11 -11.36 -5.69
C VAL A 87 -3.78 -10.77 -7.07
N ALA A 88 -3.05 -9.64 -7.13
CA ALA A 88 -2.54 -9.10 -8.39
C ALA A 88 -1.59 -10.08 -9.09
N GLY A 89 -0.71 -10.73 -8.36
CA GLY A 89 0.20 -11.75 -8.90
C GLY A 89 -0.57 -12.93 -9.50
N LEU A 90 -1.58 -13.44 -8.79
CA LEU A 90 -2.46 -14.49 -9.30
C LEU A 90 -3.22 -14.04 -10.55
N ALA A 91 -3.71 -12.80 -10.60
CA ALA A 91 -4.37 -12.24 -11.78
C ALA A 91 -3.46 -12.24 -13.01
N VAL A 92 -2.18 -11.87 -12.85
CA VAL A 92 -1.18 -11.91 -13.93
C VAL A 92 -0.93 -13.35 -14.40
N VAL A 93 -0.79 -14.31 -13.47
CA VAL A 93 -0.54 -15.72 -13.79
C VAL A 93 -1.75 -16.34 -14.51
N LEU A 94 -2.99 -16.07 -14.05
CA LEU A 94 -4.20 -16.54 -14.72
C LEU A 94 -4.38 -15.90 -16.11
N GLY A 95 -4.11 -14.59 -16.24
CA GLY A 95 -4.12 -13.88 -17.52
C GLY A 95 -3.11 -14.44 -18.51
N ALA A 96 -1.88 -14.71 -18.06
CA ALA A 96 -0.83 -15.34 -18.87
C ALA A 96 -1.20 -16.79 -19.26
N THR A 97 -1.83 -17.55 -18.36
CA THR A 97 -2.29 -18.91 -18.63
C THR A 97 -3.42 -18.94 -19.67
N GLY A 98 -4.35 -17.99 -19.63
CA GLY A 98 -5.39 -17.82 -20.66
C GLY A 98 -4.81 -17.48 -22.03
N LEU A 99 -3.73 -16.69 -22.07
CA LEU A 99 -3.02 -16.34 -23.30
C LEU A 99 -2.29 -17.56 -23.88
N TYR A 100 -1.65 -18.37 -23.03
CA TYR A 100 -1.01 -19.63 -23.42
C TYR A 100 -2.02 -20.68 -23.92
N ARG A 101 -3.26 -20.66 -23.40
CA ARG A 101 -4.34 -21.60 -23.78
C ARG A 101 -5.10 -21.20 -25.05
N ASN A 102 -4.67 -20.13 -25.72
CA ASN A 102 -5.21 -19.61 -26.98
C ASN A 102 -6.70 -19.18 -26.88
N GLU A 103 -7.14 -18.70 -25.71
CA GLU A 103 -8.44 -18.04 -25.51
C GLU A 103 -8.48 -16.68 -26.24
N PRO A 104 -9.64 -16.05 -26.46
CA PRO A 104 -9.73 -14.76 -27.16
C PRO A 104 -8.80 -13.74 -26.48
N HIS A 105 -7.75 -13.37 -27.21
CA HIS A 105 -6.53 -12.77 -26.64
C HIS A 105 -6.77 -11.42 -25.96
N ARG A 106 -7.87 -10.74 -26.34
CA ARG A 106 -8.23 -9.42 -25.81
C ARG A 106 -8.40 -9.44 -24.29
N LEU A 107 -9.03 -10.48 -23.74
CA LEU A 107 -9.30 -10.54 -22.30
C LEU A 107 -8.04 -10.86 -21.48
N SER A 108 -7.18 -11.75 -21.99
CA SER A 108 -5.92 -12.09 -21.33
C SER A 108 -4.91 -10.95 -21.33
N TYR A 109 -4.81 -10.17 -22.42
CA TYR A 109 -3.96 -8.97 -22.43
C TYR A 109 -4.45 -7.91 -21.42
N MET A 110 -5.77 -7.73 -21.28
CA MET A 110 -6.33 -6.83 -20.27
C MET A 110 -6.04 -7.31 -18.85
N ALA A 111 -6.17 -8.61 -18.57
CA ALA A 111 -5.87 -9.18 -17.25
C ALA A 111 -4.41 -8.95 -16.84
N VAL A 112 -3.46 -9.21 -17.75
CA VAL A 112 -2.03 -8.96 -17.49
C VAL A 112 -1.76 -7.48 -17.32
N GLY A 113 -2.30 -6.62 -18.20
CA GLY A 113 -2.12 -5.17 -18.12
C GLY A 113 -2.62 -4.59 -16.81
N VAL A 114 -3.83 -4.98 -16.38
CA VAL A 114 -4.42 -4.52 -15.11
C VAL A 114 -3.60 -5.04 -13.92
N GLY A 115 -3.22 -6.33 -13.92
CA GLY A 115 -2.39 -6.89 -12.85
C GLY A 115 -1.02 -6.20 -12.72
N VAL A 116 -0.33 -5.93 -13.84
CA VAL A 116 0.94 -5.19 -13.85
C VAL A 116 0.75 -3.74 -13.39
N SER A 117 -0.34 -3.08 -13.82
CA SER A 117 -0.62 -1.69 -13.41
C SER A 117 -0.78 -1.55 -11.90
N ALA A 118 -1.32 -2.56 -11.21
CA ALA A 118 -1.42 -2.57 -9.75
C ALA A 118 -0.04 -2.54 -9.07
N PHE A 119 0.93 -3.34 -9.55
CA PHE A 119 2.30 -3.32 -9.04
C PHE A 119 3.00 -1.99 -9.30
N VAL A 120 2.88 -1.46 -10.53
CA VAL A 120 3.49 -0.18 -10.93
C VAL A 120 2.91 0.95 -10.08
N MET A 121 1.60 1.00 -9.89
CA MET A 121 0.93 2.01 -9.07
C MET A 121 1.43 1.99 -7.62
N GLN A 122 1.52 0.80 -7.02
CA GLN A 122 2.03 0.64 -5.66
C GLN A 122 3.48 1.14 -5.54
N TYR A 123 4.34 0.80 -6.50
CA TYR A 123 5.74 1.22 -6.51
C TYR A 123 5.88 2.74 -6.66
N VAL A 124 5.17 3.34 -7.63
CA VAL A 124 5.19 4.79 -7.89
C VAL A 124 4.71 5.57 -6.67
N PHE A 125 3.70 5.08 -5.96
CA PHE A 125 3.20 5.72 -4.74
C PHE A 125 4.26 5.81 -3.64
N TRP A 126 4.93 4.70 -3.32
CA TRP A 126 6.00 4.69 -2.31
C TRP A 126 7.19 5.58 -2.72
N LEU A 127 7.54 5.58 -4.00
CA LEU A 127 8.57 6.46 -4.55
C LEU A 127 8.18 7.94 -4.40
N ALA A 128 6.92 8.30 -4.64
CA ALA A 128 6.42 9.67 -4.45
C ALA A 128 6.46 10.10 -2.97
N ILE A 129 6.06 9.24 -2.04
CA ILE A 129 6.18 9.51 -0.59
C ILE A 129 7.63 9.74 -0.20
N LEU A 130 8.57 8.93 -0.70
CA LEU A 130 9.99 9.07 -0.40
C LEU A 130 10.53 10.43 -0.87
N ILE A 131 10.22 10.82 -2.11
CA ILE A 131 10.62 12.12 -2.65
C ILE A 131 10.03 13.26 -1.81
N CYS A 132 8.75 13.17 -1.47
CA CYS A 132 8.07 14.16 -0.63
C CYS A 132 8.70 14.24 0.78
N GLY A 133 9.02 13.10 1.39
CA GLY A 133 9.67 13.04 2.69
C GLY A 133 11.07 13.67 2.69
N VAL A 134 11.87 13.44 1.64
CA VAL A 134 13.18 14.07 1.48
C VAL A 134 13.03 15.59 1.30
N ALA A 135 12.09 16.03 0.45
CA ALA A 135 11.82 17.46 0.25
C ALA A 135 11.40 18.15 1.55
N LEU A 136 10.51 17.53 2.34
CA LEU A 136 10.12 18.04 3.66
C LEU A 136 11.28 18.13 4.63
N LEU A 137 12.18 17.15 4.65
CA LEU A 137 13.35 17.14 5.53
C LEU A 137 14.30 18.30 5.18
N ILE A 138 14.54 18.55 3.89
CA ILE A 138 15.31 19.70 3.42
C ILE A 138 14.65 21.01 3.90
N SER A 139 13.34 21.17 3.69
CA SER A 139 12.61 22.36 4.13
C SER A 139 12.64 22.57 5.65
N ILE A 140 12.60 21.49 6.44
CA ILE A 140 12.73 21.57 7.91
C ILE A 140 14.13 22.06 8.29
N ILE A 141 15.19 21.54 7.68
CA ILE A 141 16.57 21.97 7.97
C ILE A 141 16.76 23.45 7.60
N GLU A 142 16.30 23.88 6.42
CA GLU A 142 16.38 25.29 6.00
C GLU A 142 15.63 26.22 6.95
N ASN A 143 14.44 25.82 7.41
CA ASN A 143 13.66 26.61 8.35
C ASN A 143 14.32 26.67 9.73
N LEU A 144 14.93 25.58 10.21
CA LEU A 144 15.68 25.59 11.47
C LEU A 144 16.91 26.49 11.38
N ASP A 145 17.66 26.46 10.27
CA ASP A 145 18.80 27.36 10.03
C ASP A 145 18.37 28.84 10.11
N SER A 146 17.22 29.18 9.50
CA SER A 146 16.62 30.53 9.57
C SER A 146 16.14 30.94 10.97
N ILE A 147 15.87 30.01 11.88
CA ILE A 147 15.42 30.31 13.26
C ILE A 147 16.64 30.49 14.20
N PHE A 148 17.74 29.81 13.93
CA PHE A 148 18.94 29.83 14.78
C PHE A 148 20.00 30.85 14.34
N SER A 149 19.87 31.46 13.15
CA SER A 149 20.66 32.62 12.70
C SER A 149 19.97 33.95 13.03
#